data_AF-A0A8S4QWU0-F1
#
_entry.id   AF-A0A8S4QWU0-F1
#
_cell.length_a   1.000
_cell.length_b   1.000
_cell.length_c   1.000
_cell.angle_alpha   90.00
_cell.angle_beta   90.00
_cell.angle_gamma   90.00
#
_symmetry.space_group_name_H-M   'P 1'
#
loop_
_entity.id
_entity.type
_entity.pdbx_description
1 polymer ?
#
loop_
_entity_poly.entity_id
_entity_poly.type
_entity_poly.pdbx_seq_one_letter_code
_entity_poly.pdbx_strand_id
1 'polypeptide(L)'
;ENTKCVKDEKDKDKDKEKDKKDMIANLPPSVQALMSTIPSPEESPNYLVYKKMEAIIEKMQDENTGVPVKTVKSFMTKIPSVFTGSDLVAWLNRHLNLEESWESQHIGGLLASHGYLFPIDDHCLSVKNDNTYYRL
;
A
#
# COMPACT_ATOMS: atom_id res chain seq x y z
N GLU A 1 13.80 -23.33 -3.66
CA GLU A 1 12.48 -22.86 -3.17
C GLU A 1 11.87 -21.71 -3.99
N ASN A 2 12.61 -21.05 -4.89
CA ASN A 2 12.15 -19.90 -5.68
C ASN A 2 11.13 -20.24 -6.81
N THR A 3 10.95 -21.51 -7.16
CA THR A 3 10.15 -21.93 -8.33
C THR A 3 8.65 -22.08 -8.03
N LYS A 4 8.26 -22.22 -6.77
CA LYS A 4 6.86 -22.43 -6.36
C LYS A 4 6.08 -21.11 -6.35
N CYS A 5 6.65 -20.06 -5.75
CA CYS A 5 6.07 -18.71 -5.68
C CYS A 5 5.78 -18.10 -7.06
N VAL A 6 6.72 -18.23 -8.01
CA VAL A 6 6.59 -17.66 -9.37
C VAL A 6 5.47 -18.33 -10.18
N LYS A 7 5.18 -19.61 -9.90
CA LYS A 7 4.11 -20.34 -10.58
C LYS A 7 2.74 -19.91 -10.07
N ASP A 8 2.62 -19.75 -8.75
CA ASP A 8 1.37 -19.32 -8.09
C ASP A 8 1.00 -17.86 -8.44
N GLU A 9 1.98 -16.96 -8.63
CA GLU A 9 1.74 -15.59 -9.12
C GLU A 9 1.27 -15.56 -10.58
N LYS A 10 1.87 -16.37 -11.44
CA LYS A 10 1.56 -16.41 -12.88
C LYS A 10 0.17 -17.00 -13.16
N ASP A 11 -0.29 -17.93 -12.34
CA ASP A 11 -1.62 -18.49 -12.43
C ASP A 11 -2.68 -17.51 -11.90
N LYS A 12 -2.39 -16.76 -10.82
CA LYS A 12 -3.27 -15.67 -10.32
C LYS A 12 -3.46 -14.52 -11.32
N ASP A 13 -2.38 -14.09 -11.98
CA ASP A 13 -2.47 -12.99 -12.95
C ASP A 13 -3.32 -13.39 -14.18
N LYS A 14 -3.29 -14.67 -14.59
CA LYS A 14 -4.14 -15.18 -15.68
C LYS A 14 -5.62 -15.25 -15.33
N ASP A 15 -5.97 -15.66 -14.12
CA ASP A 15 -7.36 -15.70 -13.67
C ASP A 15 -7.95 -14.28 -13.60
N LYS A 16 -7.18 -13.30 -13.10
CA LYS A 16 -7.58 -11.88 -13.10
C LYS A 16 -7.79 -11.32 -14.52
N GLU A 17 -6.93 -11.69 -15.47
CA GLU A 17 -7.05 -11.23 -16.86
C GLU A 17 -8.32 -11.77 -17.53
N LYS A 18 -8.69 -13.03 -17.23
CA LYS A 18 -9.93 -13.65 -17.70
C LYS A 18 -11.15 -12.96 -17.12
N ASP A 19 -11.18 -12.75 -15.80
CA ASP A 19 -12.30 -12.08 -15.12
C ASP A 19 -12.51 -10.64 -15.63
N LYS A 20 -11.42 -9.90 -15.89
CA LYS A 20 -11.47 -8.55 -16.46
C LYS A 20 -12.07 -8.56 -17.88
N LYS A 21 -11.71 -9.55 -18.70
CA LYS A 21 -12.26 -9.72 -20.06
C LYS A 21 -13.76 -10.00 -20.03
N ASP A 22 -14.19 -10.88 -19.14
CA ASP A 22 -15.60 -11.26 -18.97
C ASP A 22 -16.44 -10.07 -18.46
N MET A 23 -15.88 -9.25 -17.56
CA MET A 23 -16.53 -8.01 -17.11
C MET A 23 -16.67 -6.97 -18.22
N ILE A 24 -15.63 -6.76 -19.03
CA ILE A 24 -15.67 -5.79 -20.13
C ILE A 24 -16.65 -6.24 -21.21
N ALA A 25 -16.72 -7.54 -21.51
CA ALA A 25 -17.64 -8.09 -22.50
C ALA A 25 -19.13 -7.87 -22.15
N ASN A 26 -19.45 -7.71 -20.86
CA ASN A 26 -20.82 -7.48 -20.38
C ASN A 26 -21.25 -6.01 -20.32
N LEU A 27 -20.36 -5.06 -20.63
CA LEU A 27 -20.66 -3.62 -20.63
C LEU A 27 -21.31 -3.17 -21.94
N PRO A 28 -22.03 -2.03 -21.97
CA PRO A 28 -22.55 -1.45 -23.22
C PRO A 28 -21.43 -1.14 -24.23
N PRO A 29 -21.67 -1.24 -25.56
CA PRO A 29 -20.63 -1.07 -26.58
C PRO A 29 -19.84 0.24 -26.51
N SER A 30 -20.49 1.34 -26.12
CA SER A 30 -19.84 2.64 -25.93
C SER A 30 -18.84 2.64 -24.76
N VAL A 31 -19.13 1.88 -23.71
CA VAL A 31 -18.26 1.72 -22.54
C VAL A 31 -17.13 0.75 -22.84
N GLN A 32 -17.37 -0.31 -23.61
CA GLN A 32 -16.31 -1.21 -24.10
C GLN A 32 -15.28 -0.45 -24.94
N ALA A 33 -15.74 0.39 -25.87
CA ALA A 33 -14.87 1.24 -26.68
C ALA A 33 -14.04 2.20 -25.82
N LEU A 34 -14.64 2.84 -24.81
CA LEU A 34 -13.91 3.71 -23.88
C LEU A 34 -12.86 2.92 -23.09
N MET A 35 -13.22 1.78 -22.51
CA MET A 35 -12.30 0.93 -21.75
C MET A 35 -11.12 0.45 -22.59
N SER A 36 -11.34 0.20 -23.90
CA SER A 36 -10.25 -0.19 -24.82
C SER A 36 -9.23 0.92 -25.10
N THR A 37 -9.58 2.19 -24.83
CA THR A 37 -8.68 3.33 -24.99
C THR A 37 -7.88 3.68 -23.73
N ILE A 38 -8.25 3.10 -22.58
CA ILE A 38 -7.54 3.32 -21.33
C ILE A 38 -6.40 2.31 -21.26
N PRO A 39 -5.13 2.74 -21.27
CA PRO A 39 -4.00 1.83 -21.14
C PRO A 39 -4.13 1.06 -19.82
N SER A 40 -3.87 -0.24 -19.88
CA SER A 40 -4.02 -1.10 -18.70
C SER A 40 -3.01 -0.66 -17.64
N PRO A 41 -3.34 -0.69 -16.33
CA PRO A 41 -2.36 -0.38 -15.29
C PRO A 41 -1.05 -1.16 -15.45
N GLU A 42 -1.14 -2.40 -15.93
CA GLU A 42 -0.04 -3.32 -16.23
C GLU A 42 0.92 -2.82 -17.33
N GLU A 43 0.46 -1.91 -18.20
CA GLU A 43 1.24 -1.33 -19.30
C GLU A 43 2.00 -0.08 -18.84
N SER A 44 1.67 0.47 -17.66
CA SER A 44 2.37 1.60 -17.08
C SER A 44 3.80 1.20 -16.67
N PRO A 45 4.82 2.01 -17.00
CA PRO A 45 6.20 1.72 -16.55
C PRO A 45 6.33 1.66 -15.02
N ASN A 46 5.40 2.28 -14.29
CA ASN A 46 5.40 2.31 -12.83
C ASN A 46 4.60 1.16 -12.19
N TYR A 47 3.95 0.30 -12.97
CA TYR A 47 3.05 -0.75 -12.47
C TYR A 47 3.68 -1.62 -11.38
N LEU A 48 4.89 -2.13 -11.64
CA LEU A 48 5.57 -3.04 -10.72
C LEU A 48 5.93 -2.38 -9.39
N VAL A 49 6.19 -1.07 -9.39
CA VAL A 49 6.47 -0.31 -8.17
C VAL A 49 5.21 -0.21 -7.33
N TYR A 50 4.08 0.17 -7.94
CA TYR A 50 2.81 0.26 -7.23
C TYR A 50 2.33 -1.10 -6.72
N LYS A 51 2.42 -2.16 -7.53
CA LYS A 51 2.11 -3.54 -7.10
C LYS A 51 2.90 -3.94 -5.85
N LYS A 52 4.17 -3.55 -5.75
CA LYS A 52 5.01 -3.82 -4.57
C LYS A 52 4.66 -2.93 -3.37
N MET A 53 4.36 -1.66 -3.59
CA MET A 53 3.91 -0.74 -2.53
C MET A 53 2.59 -1.23 -1.92
N GLU A 54 1.62 -1.58 -2.77
CA GLU A 54 0.32 -2.14 -2.35
C GLU A 54 0.51 -3.41 -1.52
N ALA A 55 1.41 -4.32 -1.93
CA ALA A 55 1.70 -5.53 -1.15
C ALA A 55 2.29 -5.24 0.24
N ILE A 56 2.99 -4.12 0.42
CA ILE A 56 3.45 -3.67 1.75
C ILE A 56 2.26 -3.13 2.54
N ILE A 57 1.44 -2.29 1.93
CA ILE A 57 0.26 -1.67 2.55
C ILE A 57 -0.77 -2.72 3.00
N GLU A 58 -1.01 -3.76 2.20
CA GLU A 58 -1.87 -4.89 2.57
C GLU A 58 -1.36 -5.58 3.84
N LYS A 59 -0.05 -5.83 3.95
CA LYS A 59 0.56 -6.42 5.16
C LYS A 59 0.49 -5.49 6.36
N MET A 60 0.64 -4.18 6.15
CA MET A 60 0.52 -3.19 7.22
C MET A 60 -0.89 -3.14 7.82
N GLN A 61 -1.91 -3.53 7.05
CA GLN A 61 -3.31 -3.57 7.48
C GLN A 61 -3.73 -4.90 8.13
N ASP A 62 -2.84 -5.89 8.18
CA ASP A 62 -3.15 -7.19 8.77
C ASP A 62 -3.53 -7.06 10.25
N GLU A 63 -4.62 -7.72 10.66
CA GLU A 63 -5.16 -7.58 12.01
C GLU A 63 -4.23 -8.09 13.12
N ASN A 64 -3.34 -9.04 12.80
CA ASN A 64 -2.50 -9.72 13.79
C ASN A 64 -1.04 -9.28 13.72
N THR A 65 -0.55 -9.00 12.51
CA THR A 65 0.86 -8.74 12.22
C THR A 65 1.10 -7.32 11.73
N GLY A 66 0.06 -6.55 11.40
CA GLY A 66 0.14 -5.20 10.86
C GLY A 66 0.64 -4.14 11.84
N VAL A 67 0.62 -2.89 11.39
CA VAL A 67 1.04 -1.75 12.22
C VAL A 67 -0.02 -1.54 13.31
N PRO A 68 0.37 -1.38 14.60
CA PRO A 68 -0.59 -1.23 15.67
C PRO A 68 -1.37 0.09 15.56
N VAL A 69 -2.64 -0.02 15.18
CA VAL A 69 -3.55 1.11 15.07
C VAL A 69 -4.30 1.30 16.39
N LYS A 70 -4.36 2.54 16.87
CA LYS A 70 -5.02 2.92 18.13
C LYS A 70 -5.87 4.16 17.96
N THR A 71 -6.80 4.32 18.90
CA THR A 71 -7.53 5.58 19.06
C THR A 71 -6.88 6.36 20.21
N VAL A 72 -6.36 7.55 19.91
CA VAL A 72 -5.71 8.40 20.91
C VAL A 72 -6.67 9.47 21.40
N LYS A 73 -6.64 9.76 22.71
CA LYS A 73 -7.43 10.81 23.35
C LYS A 73 -6.47 11.88 23.86
N SER A 74 -6.57 13.08 23.32
CA SER A 74 -5.97 14.30 23.85
C SER A 74 -7.06 15.17 24.49
N PHE A 75 -6.66 16.12 25.33
CA PHE A 75 -7.48 16.93 26.27
C PHE A 75 -8.89 17.32 25.76
N MET A 76 -9.06 17.60 24.46
CA MET A 76 -10.34 17.93 23.82
C MET A 76 -10.64 17.15 22.52
N THR A 77 -9.75 16.27 22.07
CA THR A 77 -9.86 15.61 20.75
C THR A 77 -9.62 14.11 20.87
N LYS A 78 -10.49 13.31 20.25
CA LYS A 78 -10.31 11.88 20.07
C LYS A 78 -9.97 11.61 18.61
N ILE A 79 -8.78 11.10 18.35
CA ILE A 79 -8.29 10.81 17.00
C ILE A 79 -8.32 9.30 16.83
N PRO A 80 -9.33 8.74 16.12
CA PRO A 80 -9.40 7.32 15.86
C PRO A 80 -8.44 6.91 14.74
N SER A 81 -8.15 5.61 14.72
CA SER A 81 -7.45 4.92 13.63
C SER A 81 -6.12 5.58 13.25
N VAL A 82 -5.22 5.72 14.23
CA VAL A 82 -3.86 6.26 13.99
C VAL A 82 -2.79 5.30 14.50
N PHE A 83 -1.61 5.40 13.90
CA PHE A 83 -0.37 4.79 14.37
C PHE A 83 0.71 5.86 14.47
N THR A 84 1.80 5.60 15.20
CA THR A 84 2.92 6.55 15.26
C THR A 84 3.95 6.26 14.17
N GLY A 85 4.74 7.27 13.81
CA GLY A 85 5.87 7.09 12.90
C GLY A 85 6.90 6.10 13.42
N SER A 86 7.13 6.06 14.75
CA SER A 86 7.96 5.05 15.40
C SER A 86 7.42 3.62 15.28
N ASP A 87 6.11 3.43 15.45
CA ASP A 87 5.44 2.13 15.28
C ASP A 87 5.58 1.66 13.81
N LEU A 88 5.40 2.57 12.84
CA LEU A 88 5.60 2.30 11.42
C LEU A 88 7.04 1.88 11.09
N VAL A 89 8.03 2.66 11.51
CA VAL A 89 9.45 2.40 11.21
C VAL A 89 9.91 1.08 11.83
N ALA A 90 9.50 0.80 13.07
CA ALA A 90 9.80 -0.47 13.73
C ALA A 90 9.14 -1.66 13.00
N TRP A 91 7.92 -1.48 12.51
CA TRP A 91 7.22 -2.50 11.75
C TRP A 91 7.90 -2.80 10.41
N LEU A 92 8.28 -1.77 9.65
CA LEU A 92 8.97 -1.90 8.36
C LEU A 92 10.32 -2.60 8.53
N ASN A 93 11.10 -2.22 9.55
CA ASN A 93 12.39 -2.85 9.83
C ASN A 93 12.25 -4.36 10.03
N ARG A 94 11.24 -4.77 10.81
CA ARG A 94 10.99 -6.18 11.11
C ARG A 94 10.48 -6.97 9.90
N HIS A 95 9.52 -6.42 9.15
CA HIS A 95 8.82 -7.16 8.09
C HIS A 95 9.56 -7.15 6.75
N LEU A 96 10.43 -6.17 6.52
CA LEU A 96 11.30 -6.09 5.36
C LEU A 96 12.74 -6.54 5.66
N ASN A 97 13.02 -6.88 6.91
CA ASN A 97 14.30 -7.41 7.38
C ASN A 97 15.48 -6.45 7.10
N LEU A 98 15.25 -5.16 7.40
CA LEU A 98 16.19 -4.05 7.17
C LEU A 98 17.12 -3.87 8.36
N GLU A 99 18.35 -3.44 8.08
CA GLU A 99 19.40 -3.31 9.10
C GLU A 99 19.38 -1.93 9.75
N GLU A 100 19.17 -0.88 8.95
CA GLU A 100 19.26 0.49 9.41
C GLU A 100 17.90 1.19 9.45
N SER A 101 17.61 1.86 10.58
CA SER A 101 16.33 2.54 10.78
C SER A 101 16.01 3.62 9.74
N TRP A 102 17.01 4.21 9.11
CA TRP A 102 16.79 5.22 8.07
C TRP A 102 16.24 4.60 6.77
N GLU A 103 16.52 3.34 6.48
CA GLU A 103 15.97 2.64 5.30
C GLU A 103 14.46 2.48 5.44
N SER A 104 14.00 2.03 6.61
CA SER A 104 12.57 1.96 6.94
C SER A 104 11.89 3.32 6.91
N GLN A 105 12.55 4.34 7.45
CA GLN A 105 12.02 5.71 7.41
C GLN A 105 11.93 6.22 5.97
N HIS A 106 12.91 5.90 5.13
CA HIS A 106 12.92 6.26 3.71
C HIS A 106 11.77 5.57 2.96
N ILE A 107 11.56 4.27 3.15
CA ILE A 107 10.42 3.53 2.57
C ILE A 107 9.09 4.11 3.05
N GLY A 108 8.94 4.38 4.34
CA GLY A 108 7.74 5.04 4.86
C GLY A 108 7.49 6.40 4.21
N GLY A 109 8.56 7.18 3.97
CA GLY A 109 8.48 8.45 3.24
C GLY A 109 8.04 8.28 1.79
N LEU A 110 8.50 7.24 1.09
CA LEU A 110 8.02 6.91 -0.26
C LEU A 110 6.55 6.50 -0.25
N LEU A 111 6.11 5.69 0.72
CA LEU A 111 4.68 5.36 0.85
C LEU A 111 3.83 6.62 1.07
N ALA A 112 4.31 7.57 1.87
CA ALA A 112 3.64 8.84 2.08
C ALA A 112 3.57 9.71 0.82
N SER A 113 4.68 9.85 0.09
CA SER A 113 4.73 10.67 -1.13
C SER A 113 3.85 10.14 -2.26
N HIS A 114 3.61 8.83 -2.28
CA HIS A 114 2.68 8.17 -3.20
C HIS A 114 1.22 8.12 -2.68
N GLY A 115 0.96 8.69 -1.49
CA GLY A 115 -0.41 8.87 -0.98
C GLY A 115 -1.01 7.67 -0.25
N TYR A 116 -0.20 6.67 0.11
CA TYR A 116 -0.68 5.52 0.88
C TYR A 116 -0.80 5.78 2.38
N LEU A 117 -0.15 6.84 2.87
CA LEU A 117 -0.30 7.28 4.25
C LEU A 117 -0.02 8.78 4.37
N PHE A 118 -0.56 9.42 5.40
CA PHE A 118 -0.38 10.84 5.62
C PHE A 118 -0.35 11.20 7.13
N PRO A 119 0.45 12.21 7.52
CA PRO A 119 0.46 12.69 8.90
C PRO A 119 -0.85 13.42 9.24
N ILE A 120 -1.27 13.38 10.50
CA ILE A 120 -2.51 14.01 10.95
C ILE A 120 -2.38 15.53 11.10
N ASP A 121 -1.25 15.99 11.63
CA ASP A 121 -1.07 17.39 12.07
C ASP A 121 -0.08 18.18 11.19
N ASP A 122 0.37 17.60 10.07
CA ASP A 122 1.35 18.21 9.16
C ASP A 122 0.87 18.08 7.71
N HIS A 123 1.30 18.98 6.83
CA HIS A 123 1.03 18.92 5.39
C HIS A 123 2.19 18.30 4.61
N CYS A 124 3.34 18.08 5.25
CA CYS A 124 4.48 17.45 4.62
C CYS A 124 4.31 15.92 4.56
N LEU A 125 4.17 15.36 3.35
CA LEU A 125 4.07 13.91 3.10
C LEU A 125 5.42 13.21 3.33
N SER A 126 5.84 13.16 4.59
CA SER A 126 7.08 12.54 5.04
C SER A 126 6.88 11.77 6.35
N VAL A 127 7.71 10.74 6.55
CA VAL A 127 7.68 9.94 7.77
C VAL A 127 8.82 10.36 8.70
N LYS A 128 8.47 10.61 9.97
CA LYS A 128 9.39 10.89 11.06
C LYS A 128 9.37 9.69 12.02
N ASN A 129 10.55 9.25 12.47
CA ASN A 129 10.66 8.18 13.46
C ASN A 129 10.42 8.72 14.88
N ASP A 130 9.19 9.17 15.15
CA ASP A 130 8.79 9.79 16.42
C ASP A 130 7.29 9.48 16.73
N ASN A 131 6.70 10.26 17.63
CA ASN A 131 5.31 10.11 18.05
C ASN A 131 4.30 10.85 17.15
N THR A 132 4.71 11.34 15.98
CA THR A 132 3.80 11.91 14.98
C THR A 132 2.78 10.85 14.57
N TYR A 133 1.51 11.22 14.52
CA TYR A 133 0.42 10.32 14.12
C TYR A 133 0.23 10.32 12.60
N TYR A 134 -0.02 9.12 12.07
CA TYR A 134 -0.29 8.87 10.65
C TYR A 134 -1.57 8.06 10.47
N ARG A 135 -2.14 8.14 9.28
CA ARG A 135 -3.23 7.29 8.77
C ARG A 135 -2.84 6.67 7.45
N LEU A 136 -3.37 5.46 7.22
CA LEU A 136 -3.48 4.83 5.91
C LEU A 136 -4.65 5.47 5.14
#